data_AF-A0ABD1SAL2-F1
#
_entry.id   AF-A0ABD1SAL2-F1
#
_cell.length_a   1.000
_cell.length_b   1.000
_cell.length_c   1.000
_cell.angle_alpha   90.00
_cell.angle_beta   90.00
_cell.angle_gamma   90.00
#
_symmetry.space_group_name_H-M   'P 1'
#
loop_
_entity.id
_entity.type
_entity.pdbx_description
1 polymer ?
#
loop_
_entity_poly.entity_id
_entity_poly.type
_entity_poly.pdbx_seq_one_letter_code
_entity_poly.pdbx_strand_id
1 'polypeptide(L)'
;MDLGDTCEKSKAASVLHCCIQADGSCRHYLSKNLKKDAIISLLVLGKQMNSHGLALALLTELLCLSRRNQREEFLSGLITGWDCLNTMHILLLYLQKARPDERPIVAVILLQLDLMGDPLECSVYREEVVDAMVKVLDCQVFSGIVQEQSARALLIFGGQFSYNGEPVVEKWLLRKAGFDEKSEDSFCGKDICIDGYLHLVIPILHKVSAYP
;
A
#
# COMPACT_ATOMS: atom_id res chain seq x y z
N MET A 1 -3.41 -5.17 -28.71
CA MET A 1 -3.49 -5.95 -27.45
C MET A 1 -4.95 -6.31 -27.26
N ASP A 2 -5.26 -7.60 -27.10
CA ASP A 2 -6.61 -8.12 -27.21
C ASP A 2 -7.37 -7.99 -25.89
N LEU A 3 -8.64 -7.56 -25.93
CA LEU A 3 -9.49 -7.42 -24.74
C LEU A 3 -9.63 -8.75 -23.97
N GLY A 4 -9.51 -9.88 -24.68
CA GLY A 4 -9.51 -11.23 -24.12
C GLY A 4 -8.40 -11.47 -23.09
N ASP A 5 -7.17 -11.02 -23.38
CA ASP A 5 -6.02 -11.17 -22.48
C ASP A 5 -6.21 -10.40 -21.15
N THR A 6 -6.89 -9.25 -21.19
CA THR A 6 -7.17 -8.46 -19.97
C THR A 6 -8.24 -9.11 -19.09
N CYS A 7 -9.26 -9.73 -19.69
CA CYS A 7 -10.30 -10.45 -18.95
C CYS A 7 -9.72 -11.65 -18.19
N GLU A 8 -8.85 -12.42 -18.85
CA GLU A 8 -8.17 -13.57 -18.22
C GLU A 8 -7.25 -13.14 -17.08
N LYS A 9 -6.46 -12.08 -17.28
CA LYS A 9 -5.64 -11.47 -16.21
C LYS A 9 -6.47 -11.01 -15.03
N SER A 10 -7.65 -10.42 -15.26
CA SER A 10 -8.56 -9.99 -14.20
C SER A 10 -9.10 -11.17 -13.39
N LYS A 11 -9.52 -12.24 -14.06
CA LYS A 11 -9.96 -13.48 -13.41
C LYS A 11 -8.82 -14.12 -12.60
N ALA A 12 -7.62 -14.19 -13.16
CA ALA A 12 -6.44 -14.67 -12.48
C ALA A 12 -6.13 -13.82 -11.23
N ALA A 13 -6.16 -12.49 -11.34
CA ALA A 13 -5.98 -11.59 -10.20
C ALA A 13 -7.02 -11.82 -9.10
N SER A 14 -8.26 -12.14 -9.47
CA SER A 14 -9.34 -12.46 -8.51
C SER A 14 -9.03 -13.74 -7.74
N VAL A 15 -8.65 -14.81 -8.45
CA VAL A 15 -8.24 -16.08 -7.82
C VAL A 15 -7.03 -15.87 -6.91
N LEU A 16 -6.01 -15.15 -7.37
CA LEU A 16 -4.82 -14.85 -6.57
C LEU A 16 -5.16 -14.05 -5.31
N HIS A 17 -6.04 -13.06 -5.42
CA HIS A 17 -6.52 -12.30 -4.28
C HIS A 17 -7.25 -13.21 -3.28
N CYS A 18 -8.14 -14.09 -3.75
CA CYS A 18 -8.78 -15.10 -2.90
C CYS A 18 -7.78 -16.04 -2.23
N CYS A 19 -6.72 -16.47 -2.92
CA CYS A 19 -5.67 -17.30 -2.33
C CYS A 19 -4.97 -16.59 -1.18
N ILE A 20 -4.69 -15.28 -1.31
CA ILE A 20 -4.09 -14.50 -0.22
C ILE A 20 -5.05 -14.36 0.96
N GLN A 21 -6.34 -14.14 0.70
CA GLN A 21 -7.34 -14.06 1.77
C GLN A 21 -7.52 -15.41 2.50
N ALA A 22 -7.38 -16.53 1.79
CA ALA A 22 -7.45 -17.87 2.38
C ALA A 22 -6.16 -18.27 3.12
N ASP A 23 -5.00 -17.91 2.59
CA ASP A 23 -3.69 -18.13 3.20
C ASP A 23 -2.75 -16.96 2.88
N GLY A 24 -2.60 -16.07 3.85
CA GLY A 24 -1.79 -14.87 3.72
C GLY A 24 -0.30 -15.15 3.48
N SER A 25 0.20 -16.37 3.78
CA SER A 25 1.60 -16.71 3.54
C SER A 25 1.95 -16.71 2.05
N CYS A 26 0.98 -17.01 1.18
CA CYS A 26 1.20 -17.15 -0.26
C CYS A 26 1.65 -15.84 -0.94
N ARG A 27 1.35 -14.67 -0.34
CA ARG A 27 1.79 -13.36 -0.85
C ARG A 27 3.31 -13.29 -1.09
N HIS A 28 4.10 -14.00 -0.29
CA HIS A 28 5.56 -14.06 -0.40
C HIS A 28 6.03 -14.82 -1.65
N TYR A 29 5.31 -15.88 -2.03
CA TYR A 29 5.57 -16.60 -3.27
C TYR A 29 5.10 -15.76 -4.47
N LEU A 30 3.91 -15.18 -4.35
CA LEU A 30 3.31 -14.38 -5.42
C LEU A 30 4.11 -13.12 -5.72
N SER A 31 4.60 -12.39 -4.72
CA SER A 31 5.39 -11.17 -4.95
C SER A 31 6.66 -11.45 -5.75
N LYS A 32 7.28 -12.61 -5.59
CA LYS A 32 8.47 -13.02 -6.36
C LYS A 32 8.11 -13.45 -7.78
N ASN A 33 7.08 -14.28 -7.92
CA ASN A 33 6.84 -15.01 -9.17
C ASN A 33 5.83 -14.35 -10.12
N LEU A 34 4.99 -13.43 -9.63
CA LEU A 34 4.07 -12.69 -10.50
C LEU A 34 4.84 -11.71 -11.38
N LYS A 35 4.41 -11.60 -12.63
CA LYS A 35 4.93 -10.59 -13.54
C LYS A 35 4.33 -9.23 -13.17
N LYS A 36 5.20 -8.25 -12.89
CA LYS A 36 4.82 -6.94 -12.34
C LYS A 36 4.13 -6.08 -13.41
N ASP A 37 4.60 -6.19 -14.64
CA ASP A 37 3.99 -5.63 -15.84
C ASP A 37 2.51 -6.04 -15.99
N ALA A 38 2.15 -7.29 -15.65
CA ALA A 38 0.77 -7.75 -15.69
C ALA A 38 -0.11 -7.06 -14.65
N ILE A 39 0.39 -6.83 -13.44
CA ILE A 39 -0.33 -6.10 -12.37
C ILE A 39 -0.54 -4.64 -12.79
N ILE A 40 0.51 -3.99 -13.32
CA ILE A 40 0.44 -2.60 -13.80
C ILE A 40 -0.51 -2.49 -14.99
N SER A 41 -0.50 -3.46 -15.93
CA SER A 41 -1.43 -3.51 -17.05
C SER A 41 -2.89 -3.58 -16.59
N LEU A 42 -3.18 -4.31 -15.51
CA LEU A 42 -4.52 -4.38 -14.93
C LEU A 42 -4.94 -3.06 -14.27
N LEU A 43 -4.01 -2.31 -13.66
CA LEU A 43 -4.30 -0.96 -13.15
C LEU A 43 -4.65 0.00 -14.29
N VAL A 44 -3.94 -0.07 -15.42
CA VAL A 44 -4.16 0.82 -16.58
C VAL A 44 -5.42 0.43 -17.36
N LEU A 45 -5.56 -0.84 -17.73
CA LEU A 45 -6.63 -1.34 -18.62
C LEU A 45 -7.91 -1.71 -17.86
N GLY A 46 -7.81 -1.99 -16.55
CA GLY A 46 -8.92 -2.41 -15.71
C GLY A 46 -10.03 -1.37 -15.53
N LYS A 47 -9.80 -0.12 -15.95
CA LYS A 47 -10.84 0.90 -16.02
C LYS A 47 -12.02 0.49 -16.90
N GLN A 48 -11.77 -0.22 -18.01
CA GLN A 48 -12.85 -0.64 -18.92
C GLN A 48 -13.66 -1.83 -18.39
N MET A 49 -13.10 -2.60 -17.46
CA MET A 49 -13.68 -3.85 -16.94
C MET A 49 -14.07 -3.73 -15.45
N ASN A 50 -14.03 -2.52 -14.87
CA ASN A 50 -14.20 -2.26 -13.43
C ASN A 50 -13.28 -3.11 -12.52
N SER A 51 -12.11 -3.53 -13.02
CA SER A 51 -11.18 -4.42 -12.33
C SER A 51 -9.97 -3.70 -11.73
N HIS A 52 -9.89 -2.37 -11.86
CA HIS A 52 -8.79 -1.58 -11.27
C HIS A 52 -8.75 -1.70 -9.74
N GLY A 53 -9.92 -1.77 -9.07
CA GLY A 53 -10.00 -1.94 -7.63
C GLY A 53 -9.43 -3.29 -7.18
N LEU A 54 -9.63 -4.34 -7.99
CA LEU A 54 -9.05 -5.65 -7.74
C LEU A 54 -7.53 -5.65 -7.95
N ALA A 55 -7.04 -4.96 -8.98
CA ALA A 55 -5.61 -4.81 -9.21
C ALA A 55 -4.93 -4.04 -8.07
N LEU A 56 -5.57 -2.97 -7.58
CA LEU A 56 -5.12 -2.20 -6.43
C LEU A 56 -5.16 -3.02 -5.14
N ALA A 57 -6.22 -3.81 -4.92
CA ALA A 57 -6.33 -4.71 -3.78
C ALA A 57 -5.22 -5.77 -3.80
N LEU A 58 -4.99 -6.43 -4.94
CA LEU A 58 -3.91 -7.40 -5.09
C LEU A 58 -2.54 -6.75 -4.87
N LEU A 59 -2.30 -5.58 -5.45
CA LEU A 59 -1.04 -4.85 -5.27
C LEU A 59 -0.82 -4.50 -3.79
N THR A 60 -1.87 -4.08 -3.09
CA THR A 60 -1.84 -3.78 -1.66
C THR A 60 -1.45 -5.00 -0.84
N GLU A 61 -2.06 -6.15 -1.10
CA GLU A 61 -1.72 -7.40 -0.42
C GLU A 61 -0.26 -7.82 -0.62
N LEU A 62 0.27 -7.61 -1.83
CA LEU A 62 1.65 -7.96 -2.19
C LEU A 62 2.69 -7.00 -1.60
N LEU A 63 2.29 -5.84 -1.09
CA LEU A 63 3.15 -4.91 -0.35
C LEU A 63 3.24 -5.25 1.14
N CYS A 64 2.26 -5.99 1.67
CA CYS A 64 2.22 -6.45 3.07
C CYS A 64 3.19 -7.63 3.33
N LEU A 65 4.43 -7.53 2.85
CA LEU A 65 5.48 -8.52 3.07
C LEU A 65 6.15 -8.30 4.41
N SER A 66 6.49 -9.42 5.07
CA SER A 66 7.12 -9.42 6.41
C SER A 66 8.54 -8.87 6.43
N ARG A 67 9.25 -8.93 5.29
CA ARG A 67 10.64 -8.48 5.17
C ARG A 67 10.76 -7.28 4.25
N ARG A 68 11.45 -6.25 4.74
CA ARG A 68 11.72 -5.01 4.00
C ARG A 68 12.40 -5.26 2.65
N ASN A 69 13.43 -6.10 2.61
CA ASN A 69 14.15 -6.39 1.37
C ASN A 69 13.29 -7.03 0.27
N GLN A 70 12.33 -7.89 0.64
CA GLN A 70 11.41 -8.51 -0.33
C GLN A 70 10.41 -7.49 -0.88
N ARG A 71 10.02 -6.52 -0.04
CA ARG A 71 9.20 -5.39 -0.50
C ARG A 71 9.97 -4.48 -1.44
N GLU A 72 11.21 -4.14 -1.11
CA GLU A 72 12.07 -3.34 -1.98
C GLU A 72 12.32 -4.05 -3.32
N GLU A 73 12.55 -5.37 -3.31
CA GLU A 73 12.65 -6.19 -4.53
C GLU A 73 11.33 -6.20 -5.33
N PHE A 74 10.19 -6.26 -4.66
CA PHE A 74 8.90 -6.19 -5.31
C PHE A 74 8.64 -4.81 -5.94
N LEU A 75 8.92 -3.73 -5.21
CA LEU A 75 8.77 -2.35 -5.66
C LEU A 75 9.74 -2.02 -6.80
N SER A 76 10.99 -2.50 -6.76
CA SER A 76 11.94 -2.31 -7.88
C SER A 76 11.43 -2.95 -9.16
N GLY A 77 10.81 -4.12 -9.06
CA GLY A 77 10.13 -4.79 -10.17
C GLY A 77 8.89 -4.02 -10.68
N LEU A 78 8.28 -3.15 -9.89
CA LEU A 78 7.18 -2.29 -10.34
C LEU A 78 7.71 -1.03 -11.04
N ILE A 79 8.84 -0.48 -10.62
CA ILE A 79 9.45 0.71 -11.23
C ILE A 79 9.77 0.48 -12.72
N THR A 80 10.04 -0.76 -13.13
CA THR A 80 10.29 -1.11 -14.54
C THR A 80 9.14 -0.72 -15.47
N GLY A 81 7.94 -0.51 -14.96
CA GLY A 81 6.80 -0.04 -15.74
C GLY A 81 6.06 -1.15 -16.47
N TRP A 82 5.16 -0.72 -17.35
CA TRP A 82 4.46 -1.57 -18.29
C TRP A 82 4.53 -0.95 -19.68
N ASP A 83 5.07 -1.70 -20.64
CA ASP A 83 5.43 -1.19 -21.97
C ASP A 83 6.33 0.06 -21.85
N CYS A 84 5.95 1.20 -22.43
CA CYS A 84 6.67 2.47 -22.29
C CYS A 84 6.18 3.34 -21.12
N LEU A 85 5.21 2.86 -20.33
CA LEU A 85 4.58 3.64 -19.27
C LEU A 85 5.31 3.45 -17.94
N ASN A 86 5.63 4.59 -17.32
CA ASN A 86 6.21 4.64 -15.98
C ASN A 86 5.12 4.45 -14.91
N THR A 87 5.35 3.52 -13.98
CA THR A 87 4.39 3.15 -12.91
C THR A 87 4.04 4.33 -12.00
N MET A 88 5.00 5.20 -11.67
CA MET A 88 4.73 6.37 -10.82
C MET A 88 3.81 7.36 -11.52
N HIS A 89 3.99 7.59 -12.82
CA HIS A 89 3.07 8.43 -13.61
C HIS A 89 1.67 7.81 -13.72
N ILE A 90 1.58 6.49 -13.90
CA ILE A 90 0.29 5.77 -13.89
C ILE A 90 -0.41 5.99 -12.55
N LEU A 91 0.30 5.81 -11.44
CA LEU A 91 -0.24 5.97 -10.09
C LEU A 91 -0.60 7.42 -9.78
N LEU A 92 0.17 8.40 -10.26
CA LEU A 92 -0.17 9.82 -10.12
C LEU A 92 -1.49 10.15 -10.84
N LEU A 93 -1.64 9.71 -12.08
CA LEU A 93 -2.89 9.87 -12.83
C LEU A 93 -4.06 9.15 -12.15
N TYR A 94 -3.79 8.00 -11.53
CA TYR A 94 -4.77 7.27 -10.75
C TYR A 94 -5.17 8.05 -9.50
N LEU A 95 -4.20 8.55 -8.73
CA LEU A 95 -4.39 9.33 -7.50
C LEU A 95 -5.27 10.55 -7.74
N GLN A 96 -5.01 11.29 -8.82
CA GLN A 96 -5.77 12.49 -9.20
C GLN A 96 -7.23 12.18 -9.55
N LYS A 97 -7.53 10.95 -10.01
CA LYS A 97 -8.86 10.50 -10.42
C LYS A 97 -9.55 9.59 -9.40
N ALA A 98 -8.81 9.13 -8.39
CA ALA A 98 -9.28 8.16 -7.41
C ALA A 98 -10.39 8.74 -6.54
N ARG A 99 -11.28 7.84 -6.11
CA ARG A 99 -12.30 8.15 -5.11
C ARG A 99 -11.63 8.41 -3.75
N PRO A 100 -12.27 9.16 -2.84
CA PRO A 100 -11.68 9.50 -1.54
C PRO A 100 -11.19 8.28 -0.74
N ASP A 101 -11.88 7.14 -0.84
CA ASP A 101 -11.56 5.88 -0.18
C ASP A 101 -10.37 5.14 -0.82
N GLU A 102 -10.12 5.30 -2.11
CA GLU A 102 -8.96 4.67 -2.79
C GLU A 102 -7.68 5.50 -2.69
N ARG A 103 -7.82 6.82 -2.57
CA ARG A 103 -6.70 7.78 -2.55
C ARG A 103 -5.60 7.46 -1.54
N PRO A 104 -5.88 7.10 -0.27
CA PRO A 104 -4.83 6.90 0.71
C PRO A 104 -3.88 5.75 0.32
N ILE A 105 -4.46 4.65 -0.16
CA ILE A 105 -3.69 3.47 -0.58
C ILE A 105 -2.83 3.82 -1.80
N VAL A 106 -3.40 4.47 -2.82
CA VAL A 106 -2.67 4.86 -4.03
C VAL A 106 -1.52 5.81 -3.69
N ALA A 107 -1.78 6.78 -2.81
CA ALA A 107 -0.79 7.77 -2.38
C ALA A 107 0.40 7.08 -1.69
N VAL A 108 0.16 6.14 -0.78
CA VAL A 108 1.24 5.40 -0.10
C VAL A 108 2.03 4.52 -1.06
N ILE A 109 1.39 3.87 -2.03
CA ILE A 109 2.10 3.06 -3.03
C ILE A 109 3.02 3.96 -3.88
N LEU A 110 2.50 5.11 -4.34
CA LEU A 110 3.28 6.09 -5.09
C LEU A 110 4.47 6.61 -4.25
N LEU A 111 4.24 6.91 -2.97
CA LEU A 111 5.27 7.34 -2.04
C LEU A 111 6.37 6.28 -1.85
N GLN A 112 5.98 5.02 -1.68
CA GLN A 112 6.94 3.91 -1.52
C GLN A 112 7.82 3.73 -2.76
N LEU A 113 7.27 3.93 -3.96
CA LEU A 113 8.05 3.89 -5.20
C LEU A 113 8.98 5.10 -5.34
N ASP A 114 8.49 6.30 -5.03
CA ASP A 114 9.31 7.52 -5.10
C ASP A 114 10.50 7.47 -4.12
N LEU A 115 10.28 6.95 -2.91
CA LEU A 115 11.31 6.79 -1.88
C LEU A 115 12.32 5.67 -2.19
N MET A 116 12.18 4.94 -3.30
CA MET A 116 13.25 4.10 -3.82
C MET A 116 14.34 4.90 -4.57
N GLY A 117 14.02 6.15 -4.96
CA GLY A 117 14.98 7.12 -5.49
C GLY A 117 15.69 7.89 -4.38
N ASP A 118 16.20 9.08 -4.70
CA ASP A 118 16.82 9.95 -3.69
C ASP A 118 15.73 10.66 -2.85
N PRO A 119 15.64 10.40 -1.52
CA PRO A 119 14.67 11.05 -0.66
C PRO A 119 14.97 12.54 -0.41
N LEU A 120 16.18 13.04 -0.70
CA LEU A 120 16.58 14.43 -0.45
C LEU A 120 16.27 15.36 -1.63
N GLU A 121 16.08 14.82 -2.83
CA GLU A 121 15.68 15.62 -3.99
C GLU A 121 14.24 16.12 -3.87
N CYS A 122 13.87 17.18 -4.58
CA CYS A 122 12.46 17.56 -4.67
C CYS A 122 11.73 16.62 -5.64
N SER A 123 10.59 16.08 -5.22
CA SER A 123 9.75 15.22 -6.06
C SER A 123 8.31 15.74 -6.14
N VAL A 124 7.83 15.94 -7.36
CA VAL A 124 6.42 16.29 -7.63
C VAL A 124 5.49 15.20 -7.10
N TYR A 125 5.90 13.93 -7.14
CA TYR A 125 5.09 12.84 -6.60
C TYR A 125 4.91 12.95 -5.09
N ARG A 126 5.96 13.32 -4.35
CA ARG A 126 5.88 13.52 -2.90
C ARG A 126 4.97 14.66 -2.51
N GLU A 127 5.04 15.77 -3.24
CA GLU A 127 4.17 16.92 -3.00
C GLU A 127 2.68 16.53 -3.16
N GLU A 128 2.35 15.87 -4.27
CA GLU A 128 0.99 15.39 -4.56
C GLU A 128 0.50 14.34 -3.55
N VAL A 129 1.37 13.42 -3.13
CA VAL A 129 1.05 12.43 -2.09
C VAL A 129 0.76 13.12 -0.77
N VAL A 130 1.59 14.08 -0.35
CA VAL A 130 1.42 14.77 0.94
C VAL A 130 0.12 15.56 0.95
N ASP A 131 -0.20 16.28 -0.13
CA ASP A 131 -1.49 16.98 -0.26
C ASP A 131 -2.67 16.01 -0.17
N ALA A 132 -2.62 14.92 -0.94
CA ALA A 132 -3.66 13.90 -0.95
C ALA A 132 -3.85 13.26 0.44
N MET A 133 -2.77 12.91 1.12
CA MET A 133 -2.78 12.29 2.46
C MET A 133 -3.31 13.25 3.53
N VAL A 134 -2.86 14.51 3.54
CA VAL A 134 -3.36 15.51 4.49
C VAL A 134 -4.86 15.70 4.33
N LYS A 135 -5.34 15.74 3.08
CA LYS A 135 -6.76 15.90 2.78
C LYS A 135 -7.59 14.73 3.29
N VAL A 136 -7.20 13.49 3.01
CA VAL A 136 -7.99 12.29 3.43
C VAL A 136 -7.89 11.99 4.93
N LEU A 137 -6.94 12.57 5.65
CA LEU A 137 -6.83 12.49 7.10
C LEU A 137 -7.71 13.51 7.84
N ASP A 138 -8.38 14.41 7.14
CA ASP A 138 -9.31 15.35 7.75
C ASP A 138 -10.60 14.65 8.19
N CYS A 139 -10.65 14.29 9.48
CA CYS A 139 -11.78 13.62 10.13
C CYS A 139 -13.06 14.47 10.20
N GLN A 140 -12.96 15.79 10.04
CA GLN A 140 -14.13 16.67 10.01
C GLN A 140 -14.83 16.62 8.64
N VAL A 141 -14.07 16.30 7.59
CA VAL A 141 -14.53 16.31 6.19
C VAL A 141 -14.90 14.91 5.70
N PHE A 142 -14.15 13.87 6.07
CA PHE A 142 -14.30 12.54 5.50
C PHE A 142 -14.90 11.50 6.45
N SER A 143 -15.64 10.55 5.87
CA SER A 143 -16.34 9.48 6.60
C SER A 143 -15.39 8.42 7.17
N GLY A 144 -15.91 7.59 8.09
CA GLY A 144 -15.16 6.51 8.72
C GLY A 144 -14.49 5.53 7.74
N ILE A 145 -15.10 5.27 6.57
CA ILE A 145 -14.53 4.40 5.54
C ILE A 145 -13.22 4.99 4.98
N VAL A 146 -13.18 6.29 4.71
CA VAL A 146 -11.96 6.95 4.22
C VAL A 146 -10.90 6.96 5.31
N GLN A 147 -11.29 7.20 6.57
CA GLN A 147 -10.37 7.15 7.70
C GLN A 147 -9.78 5.76 7.92
N GLU A 148 -10.58 4.70 7.75
CA GLU A 148 -10.10 3.31 7.78
C GLU A 148 -9.07 3.06 6.67
N GLN A 149 -9.34 3.52 5.44
CA GLN A 149 -8.38 3.39 4.34
C GLN A 149 -7.12 4.23 4.57
N SER A 150 -7.23 5.41 5.18
CA SER A 150 -6.10 6.24 5.61
C SER A 150 -5.24 5.52 6.64
N ALA A 151 -5.85 4.94 7.68
CA ALA A 151 -5.15 4.15 8.69
C ALA A 151 -4.47 2.92 8.06
N ARG A 152 -5.18 2.19 7.20
CA ARG A 152 -4.64 1.04 6.47
C ARG A 152 -3.45 1.42 5.59
N ALA A 153 -3.53 2.54 4.88
CA ALA A 153 -2.43 3.05 4.07
C ALA A 153 -1.20 3.36 4.92
N LEU A 154 -1.37 4.00 6.07
CA LEU A 154 -0.26 4.29 7.00
C LEU A 154 0.37 3.01 7.58
N LEU A 155 -0.43 1.98 7.86
CA LEU A 155 0.09 0.67 8.28
C LEU A 155 0.95 0.02 7.18
N ILE A 156 0.50 0.07 5.92
CA ILE A 156 1.27 -0.40 4.75
C ILE A 156 2.57 0.37 4.61
N PHE A 157 2.52 1.69 4.77
CA PHE A 157 3.69 2.56 4.72
C PHE A 157 4.73 2.19 5.80
N GLY A 158 4.29 2.08 7.06
CA GLY A 158 5.16 1.74 8.20
C GLY A 158 5.77 0.34 8.09
N GLY A 159 5.07 -0.57 7.41
CA GLY A 159 5.69 -1.72 6.81
C GLY A 159 6.05 -2.89 7.73
N GLN A 160 5.37 -3.01 8.86
CA GLN A 160 5.62 -4.10 9.81
C GLN A 160 4.46 -5.10 9.76
N PHE A 161 4.69 -6.23 9.10
CA PHE A 161 3.70 -7.28 8.89
C PHE A 161 4.21 -8.63 9.38
N SER A 162 3.29 -9.46 9.89
CA SER A 162 3.55 -10.87 10.16
C SER A 162 3.79 -11.63 8.85
N TYR A 163 4.24 -12.89 8.94
CA TYR A 163 4.38 -13.73 7.74
C TYR A 163 3.05 -14.01 7.04
N ASN A 164 1.92 -13.85 7.73
CA ASN A 164 0.59 -13.98 7.12
C ASN A 164 0.06 -12.63 6.57
N GLY A 165 0.81 -11.53 6.76
CA GLY A 165 0.44 -10.19 6.32
C GLY A 165 -0.40 -9.40 7.31
N GLU A 166 -0.46 -9.82 8.58
CA GLU A 166 -1.18 -9.09 9.63
C GLU A 166 -0.33 -7.91 10.14
N PRO A 167 -0.90 -6.72 10.33
CA PRO A 167 -0.17 -5.55 10.81
C PRO A 167 0.27 -5.74 12.27
N VAL A 168 1.59 -5.81 12.49
CA VAL A 168 2.14 -5.98 13.85
C VAL A 168 1.95 -4.70 14.68
N VAL A 169 2.02 -3.54 14.03
CA VAL A 169 1.84 -2.22 14.66
C VAL A 169 0.44 -2.08 15.24
N GLU A 170 -0.59 -2.62 14.58
CA GLU A 170 -1.96 -2.52 15.06
C GLU A 170 -2.12 -3.22 16.41
N LYS A 171 -1.65 -4.47 16.53
CA LYS A 171 -1.66 -5.22 17.79
C LYS A 171 -0.89 -4.49 18.90
N TRP A 172 0.22 -3.84 18.54
CA TRP A 172 1.00 -3.03 19.48
C TRP A 172 0.26 -1.76 19.91
N LEU A 173 -0.39 -1.06 18.99
CA LEU A 173 -1.19 0.15 19.26
C LEU A 173 -2.39 -0.17 20.15
N LEU A 174 -3.10 -1.26 19.88
CA LEU A 174 -4.23 -1.73 20.68
C LEU A 174 -3.79 -2.01 22.13
N ARG A 175 -2.66 -2.71 22.31
CA ARG A 175 -2.06 -2.91 23.64
C ARG A 175 -1.72 -1.61 24.35
N LYS A 176 -1.14 -0.64 23.64
CA LYS A 176 -0.83 0.68 24.21
C LYS A 176 -2.08 1.49 24.56
N ALA A 177 -3.17 1.30 23.84
CA ALA A 177 -4.47 1.90 24.12
C ALA A 177 -5.25 1.17 25.24
N GLY A 178 -4.69 0.12 25.84
CA GLY A 178 -5.31 -0.64 26.94
C GLY A 178 -6.25 -1.76 26.48
N PHE A 179 -6.29 -2.04 25.17
CA PHE A 179 -7.03 -3.15 24.58
C PHE A 179 -6.08 -4.36 24.40
N ASP A 180 -5.67 -4.98 25.51
CA ASP A 180 -4.91 -6.23 25.44
C ASP A 180 -5.87 -7.42 25.41
N GLU A 181 -6.00 -8.06 24.25
CA GLU A 181 -6.53 -9.41 24.19
C GLU A 181 -5.56 -10.32 24.93
N LYS A 182 -6.00 -10.86 26.08
CA LYS A 182 -5.30 -11.93 26.79
C LYS A 182 -5.26 -13.18 25.91
N SER A 183 -4.33 -13.20 24.96
CA SER A 183 -3.97 -14.35 24.16
C SER A 183 -2.54 -14.70 24.54
N GLU A 184 -2.42 -15.78 25.30
CA GLU A 184 -1.16 -16.50 25.49
C GLU A 184 -0.60 -16.83 24.11
N ASP A 185 0.50 -16.19 23.76
CA ASP A 185 1.63 -16.84 23.10
C ASP A 185 2.82 -15.89 23.13
N SER A 186 3.84 -16.32 23.87
CA SER A 186 5.10 -15.62 24.01
C SER A 186 5.82 -15.57 22.66
N PHE A 187 5.98 -14.39 22.08
CA PHE A 187 7.12 -14.15 21.20
C PHE A 187 7.92 -12.95 21.68
N CYS A 188 9.19 -13.27 21.94
CA CYS A 188 10.29 -12.49 22.43
C CYS A 188 10.23 -11.02 22.01
N GLY A 189 10.28 -10.14 23.01
CA GLY A 189 10.59 -8.73 22.84
C GLY A 189 11.92 -8.57 22.10
N LYS A 190 11.84 -8.33 20.81
CA LYS A 190 12.81 -7.48 20.14
C LYS A 190 12.18 -6.10 20.13
N ASP A 191 12.89 -5.14 20.71
CA ASP A 191 12.60 -3.73 20.53
C ASP A 191 12.25 -3.52 19.05
N ILE A 192 11.01 -3.09 18.82
CA ILE A 192 10.56 -2.67 17.50
C ILE A 192 11.42 -1.45 17.20
N CYS A 193 12.54 -1.67 16.52
CA CYS A 193 13.39 -0.59 16.05
C CYS A 193 12.57 0.13 14.98
N ILE A 194 11.91 1.21 15.38
CA ILE A 194 11.18 2.10 14.48
C ILE A 194 12.22 2.95 13.75
N ASP A 195 13.11 2.31 13.00
CA ASP A 195 14.21 2.98 12.33
C ASP A 195 13.99 2.90 10.81
N GLY A 196 13.56 4.03 10.24
CA GLY A 196 13.44 4.17 8.78
C GLY A 196 12.52 5.29 8.32
N TYR A 197 11.34 5.46 8.94
CA TYR A 197 10.33 6.38 8.40
C TYR A 197 9.65 7.29 9.44
N LEU A 198 9.98 7.17 10.74
CA LEU A 198 9.43 8.05 11.78
C LEU A 198 9.67 9.54 11.48
N HIS A 199 10.83 9.89 10.92
CA HIS A 199 11.13 11.27 10.55
C HIS A 199 10.24 11.82 9.40
N LEU A 200 9.60 10.95 8.62
CA LEU A 200 8.65 11.31 7.55
C LEU A 200 7.19 11.25 8.02
N VAL A 201 6.89 10.43 9.02
CA VAL A 201 5.55 10.35 9.64
C VAL A 201 5.34 11.48 10.66
N ILE A 202 6.38 11.93 11.36
CA ILE A 202 6.31 13.05 12.32
C ILE A 202 5.78 14.33 11.66
N PRO A 203 6.23 14.77 10.47
CA PRO A 203 5.65 15.92 9.77
C PRO A 203 4.16 15.77 9.45
N ILE A 204 3.71 14.55 9.10
CA ILE A 204 2.30 14.26 8.81
C ILE A 204 1.47 14.36 10.09
N LEU A 205 1.93 13.76 11.18
CA LEU A 205 1.26 13.85 12.50
C LEU A 205 1.29 15.26 13.07
N HIS A 206 2.36 16.02 12.85
CA HIS A 206 2.49 17.39 13.33
C HIS A 206 1.62 18.37 12.53
N LYS A 207 1.39 18.13 11.22
CA LYS A 207 0.41 18.88 10.42
C LYS A 207 -1.03 18.58 10.86
N VAL A 208 -1.35 17.32 11.20
CA VAL A 208 -2.68 16.93 11.70
C VAL A 208 -2.96 17.54 13.08
N SER A 209 -1.96 17.68 13.95
CA SER A 209 -2.10 18.33 15.26
C SER A 209 -2.19 19.87 15.20
N ALA A 210 -1.95 20.50 14.04
CA ALA A 210 -1.88 21.94 13.89
C ALA A 210 -3.19 22.59 13.41
N TYR A 211 -4.25 21.81 13.17
CA TYR A 211 -5.58 22.33 12.83
C TYR A 211 -6.56 22.04 13.99
N PRO A 212 -7.14 23.09 14.62
CA PRO A 212 -8.12 22.92 15.69
C PRO A 212 -9.47 22.37 15.21
#